data_AF-A0A6P8SGL9-F1
#
_entry.id   AF-A0A6P8SGL9-F1
#
_cell.length_a   1.000
_cell.length_b   1.000
_cell.length_c   1.000
_cell.angle_alpha   90.00
_cell.angle_beta   90.00
_cell.angle_gamma   90.00
#
_symmetry.space_group_name_H-M   'P 1'
#
loop_
_entity.id
_entity.type
_entity.pdbx_description
1 polymer ?
#
loop_
_entity_poly.entity_id
_entity_poly.type
_entity_poly.pdbx_seq_one_letter_code
_entity_poly.pdbx_strand_id
1 'polypeptide(L)'
;MKRNSGVYQLVLALWSFYEGMQAIPLLRTKMHDPREDLDAIVYQTRNLLGDTKKLFHHFKINYPLEGEHILETLPTLSMNAADLASIQVSPGLAKISTDLLIYQHHFDWLKQMIHAIRPLEREFNSVHSSINKLLWRLEYLMTKLNVMRASELPPSSLPASPTRWHVVQSGHAIFHHFHLFLDWAARALVVIRKKL
;
A
#
# COMPACT_ATOMS: atom_id res chain seq x y z
N MET A 1 -26.12 -16.16 68.15
CA MET A 1 -24.86 -15.81 67.43
C MET A 1 -24.66 -16.75 66.26
N LYS A 2 -24.90 -16.30 65.02
CA LYS A 2 -24.48 -16.94 63.75
C LYS A 2 -25.09 -16.17 62.58
N ARG A 3 -24.38 -15.20 61.97
CA ARG A 3 -24.68 -14.77 60.59
C ARG A 3 -23.65 -13.87 59.89
N ASN A 4 -22.34 -14.11 60.04
CA ASN A 4 -21.35 -13.34 59.26
C ASN A 4 -20.54 -14.17 58.25
N SER A 5 -20.80 -15.46 58.08
CA SER A 5 -19.92 -16.34 57.27
C SER A 5 -20.05 -16.17 55.74
N GLY A 6 -21.20 -15.70 55.23
CA GLY A 6 -21.45 -15.66 53.78
C GLY A 6 -20.76 -14.49 53.07
N VAL A 7 -20.62 -13.36 53.75
CA VAL A 7 -20.05 -12.13 53.15
C VAL A 7 -18.55 -12.27 52.94
N TYR A 8 -17.84 -12.92 53.88
CA TYR A 8 -16.40 -13.18 53.73
C TYR A 8 -16.09 -14.16 52.61
N GLN A 9 -16.95 -15.17 52.38
CA GLN A 9 -16.75 -16.09 51.25
C GLN A 9 -16.97 -15.41 49.89
N LEU A 10 -17.93 -14.50 49.80
CA LEU A 10 -18.14 -13.69 48.58
C LEU A 10 -16.98 -12.73 48.33
N VAL A 11 -16.46 -12.07 49.37
CA VAL A 11 -15.30 -11.17 49.24
C VAL A 11 -14.04 -11.94 48.85
N LEU A 12 -13.80 -13.12 49.44
CA LEU A 12 -12.68 -13.98 49.08
C LEU A 12 -12.80 -14.51 47.65
N ALA A 13 -14.00 -14.94 47.22
CA ALA A 13 -14.22 -15.40 45.86
C ALA A 13 -14.00 -14.28 44.81
N LEU A 14 -14.42 -13.05 45.13
CA LEU A 14 -14.19 -11.88 44.26
C LEU A 14 -12.70 -11.50 44.22
N TRP A 15 -11.98 -11.63 45.34
CA TRP A 15 -10.53 -11.36 45.39
C TRP A 15 -9.74 -12.39 44.58
N SER A 16 -10.06 -13.68 44.70
CA SER A 16 -9.42 -14.76 43.93
C SER A 16 -9.70 -14.63 42.42
N PHE A 17 -10.88 -14.13 42.05
CA PHE A 17 -11.20 -13.86 40.65
C PHE A 17 -10.42 -12.65 40.09
N TYR A 18 -10.15 -11.64 40.93
CA TYR A 18 -9.34 -10.48 40.56
C TYR A 18 -7.86 -10.84 40.36
N GLU A 19 -7.30 -11.73 41.19
CA GLU A 19 -5.94 -12.29 40.99
C GLU A 19 -5.87 -13.18 39.75
N GLY A 20 -6.92 -13.97 39.46
CA GLY A 20 -7.00 -14.77 38.24
C GLY A 20 -7.04 -13.95 36.94
N MET A 21 -7.60 -12.72 36.99
CA MET A 21 -7.59 -11.80 35.84
C MET A 21 -6.25 -11.09 35.63
N GLN A 22 -5.40 -10.98 36.65
CA GLN A 22 -4.02 -10.50 36.48
C GLN A 22 -3.09 -11.55 35.86
N ALA A 23 -3.48 -12.83 35.89
CA ALA A 23 -2.76 -13.94 35.25
C ALA A 23 -3.19 -14.20 33.80
N ILE A 24 -4.11 -13.41 33.25
CA ILE A 24 -4.27 -13.34 31.80
C ILE A 24 -3.06 -12.56 31.32
N PRO A 25 -2.21 -13.10 30.43
CA PRO A 25 -1.27 -12.27 29.70
C PRO A 25 -2.15 -11.36 28.84
N LEU A 26 -2.54 -10.22 29.41
CA LEU A 26 -2.87 -8.99 28.70
C LEU A 26 -1.96 -9.02 27.50
N LEU A 27 -2.58 -9.15 26.32
CA LEU A 27 -1.91 -9.03 25.04
C LEU A 27 -0.87 -7.95 25.24
N ARG A 28 0.39 -8.36 25.39
CA ARG A 28 1.51 -7.46 25.31
C ARG A 28 1.49 -7.17 23.83
N THR A 29 0.65 -6.21 23.44
CA THR A 29 0.73 -5.48 22.19
C THR A 29 2.15 -4.99 22.22
N LYS A 30 3.04 -5.81 21.67
CA LYS A 30 4.42 -5.46 21.41
C LYS A 30 4.26 -4.14 20.67
N MET A 31 4.65 -3.06 21.32
CA MET A 31 4.49 -1.70 20.79
C MET A 31 5.37 -1.71 19.54
N HIS A 32 4.75 -2.06 18.42
CA HIS A 32 5.45 -2.45 17.20
C HIS A 32 5.95 -1.15 16.61
N ASP A 33 7.28 -1.02 16.52
CA ASP A 33 7.94 0.22 16.13
C ASP A 33 7.47 0.59 14.71
N PRO A 34 6.91 1.80 14.49
CA PRO A 34 6.52 2.26 13.16
C PRO A 34 7.69 2.25 12.16
N ARG A 35 8.94 2.27 12.63
CA ARG A 35 10.13 2.09 11.78
C ARG A 35 10.26 0.67 11.23
N GLU A 36 9.92 -0.36 12.01
CA GLU A 36 9.90 -1.75 11.53
C GLU A 36 8.80 -1.96 10.48
N ASP A 37 7.62 -1.37 10.70
CA ASP A 37 6.53 -1.38 9.73
C ASP A 37 6.95 -0.70 8.42
N LEU A 38 7.62 0.45 8.53
CA LEU A 38 8.12 1.19 7.37
C LEU A 38 9.20 0.42 6.61
N ASP A 39 10.05 -0.33 7.31
CA ASP A 39 11.06 -1.20 6.68
C ASP A 39 10.44 -2.32 5.86
N ALA A 40 9.40 -2.95 6.41
CA ALA A 40 8.63 -3.94 5.68
C ALA A 40 7.97 -3.33 4.44
N ILE A 41 7.46 -2.10 4.54
CA ILE A 41 6.87 -1.35 3.41
C ILE A 41 7.94 -1.01 2.36
N VAL A 42 9.13 -0.54 2.75
CA VAL A 42 10.25 -0.27 1.83
C VAL A 42 10.66 -1.54 1.09
N TYR A 43 10.82 -2.65 1.82
CA TYR A 43 11.16 -3.95 1.23
C TYR A 43 10.10 -4.40 0.23
N GLN A 44 8.82 -4.34 0.60
CA GLN A 44 7.73 -4.72 -0.29
C GLN A 44 7.65 -3.81 -1.53
N THR A 45 7.92 -2.51 -1.39
CA THR A 45 7.95 -1.54 -2.49
C THR A 45 9.06 -1.89 -3.50
N ARG A 46 10.24 -2.27 -3.02
CA ARG A 46 11.37 -2.70 -3.86
C ARG A 46 11.09 -4.02 -4.57
N ASN A 47 10.46 -4.98 -3.91
CA ASN A 47 10.04 -6.23 -4.54
C ASN A 47 9.02 -5.96 -5.64
N LEU A 48 8.01 -5.14 -5.36
CA LEU A 48 6.99 -4.73 -6.32
C LEU A 48 7.59 -3.99 -7.53
N LEU A 49 8.62 -3.16 -7.31
CA LEU A 49 9.39 -2.52 -8.38
C LEU A 49 10.05 -3.56 -9.29
N GLY A 50 10.70 -4.57 -8.69
CA GLY A 50 11.33 -5.66 -9.44
C GLY A 50 10.31 -6.44 -10.29
N ASP A 51 9.17 -6.79 -9.71
CA ASP A 51 8.13 -7.55 -10.42
C ASP A 51 7.45 -6.71 -11.50
N THR A 52 7.25 -5.41 -11.27
CA THR A 52 6.70 -4.49 -12.27
C THR A 52 7.66 -4.29 -13.43
N LYS A 53 8.97 -4.20 -13.18
CA LYS A 53 9.99 -4.15 -14.25
C LYS A 53 9.98 -5.40 -15.12
N LYS A 54 9.86 -6.58 -14.51
CA LYS A 54 9.75 -7.85 -15.24
C LYS A 54 8.48 -7.90 -16.09
N LEU A 55 7.34 -7.60 -15.47
CA LEU A 55 6.05 -7.52 -16.16
C LEU A 55 6.11 -6.55 -17.35
N PHE A 56 6.65 -5.35 -17.14
CA PHE A 56 6.75 -4.35 -18.19
C PHE A 56 7.68 -4.78 -19.33
N HIS A 57 8.80 -5.43 -19.01
CA HIS A 57 9.71 -5.97 -20.01
C HIS A 57 9.02 -7.03 -20.87
N HIS A 58 8.34 -8.00 -20.24
CA HIS A 58 7.59 -9.01 -20.97
C HIS A 58 6.41 -8.41 -21.75
N PHE A 59 5.77 -7.37 -21.21
CA PHE A 59 4.71 -6.63 -21.91
C PHE A 59 5.21 -5.99 -23.20
N LYS A 60 6.38 -5.34 -23.17
CA LYS A 60 7.02 -4.76 -24.36
C LYS A 60 7.34 -5.79 -25.44
N ILE A 61 7.78 -6.98 -25.05
CA ILE A 61 8.08 -8.06 -25.99
C ILE A 61 6.80 -8.58 -26.68
N ASN A 62 5.72 -8.76 -25.92
CA ASN A 62 4.47 -9.33 -26.44
C ASN A 62 3.60 -8.30 -27.19
N TYR A 63 3.74 -7.01 -26.84
CA TYR A 63 2.94 -5.92 -27.38
C TYR A 63 3.85 -4.74 -27.73
N PRO A 64 4.62 -4.82 -28.84
CA PRO A 64 5.47 -3.71 -29.25
C PRO A 64 4.62 -2.47 -29.58
N LEU A 65 5.04 -1.31 -29.09
CA LEU A 65 4.41 -0.03 -29.34
C LEU A 65 5.51 0.97 -29.74
N GLU A 66 5.32 1.65 -30.87
CA GLU A 66 6.16 2.76 -31.31
C GLU A 66 5.59 4.07 -30.75
N GLY A 67 6.44 4.84 -30.06
CA GLY A 67 6.08 6.11 -29.42
C GLY A 67 5.74 6.00 -27.93
N GLU A 68 5.85 7.14 -27.24
CA GLU A 68 5.45 7.26 -25.83
C GLU A 68 3.97 7.63 -25.75
N HIS A 69 3.19 6.79 -25.07
CA HIS A 69 1.82 7.12 -24.72
C HIS A 69 1.80 7.75 -23.33
N ILE A 70 1.24 8.94 -23.22
CA ILE A 70 1.10 9.67 -21.95
C ILE A 70 -0.37 9.61 -21.54
N LEU A 71 -0.62 9.22 -20.30
CA LEU A 71 -1.94 9.28 -19.68
C LEU A 71 -1.96 10.45 -18.70
N GLU A 72 -2.81 11.43 -18.95
CA GLU A 72 -2.96 12.63 -18.11
C GLU A 72 -3.52 12.33 -16.72
N THR A 73 -4.13 11.15 -16.52
CA THR A 73 -4.67 10.68 -15.23
C THR A 73 -3.61 10.15 -14.27
N LEU A 74 -2.38 9.98 -14.73
CA LEU A 74 -1.31 9.45 -13.91
C LEU A 74 -0.74 10.53 -12.98
N PRO A 75 -0.32 10.17 -11.75
CA PRO A 75 0.19 11.15 -10.80
C PRO A 75 1.45 11.87 -11.32
N THR A 76 1.54 13.19 -11.16
CA THR A 76 2.75 13.93 -11.51
C THR A 76 3.89 13.59 -10.53
N LEU A 77 5.00 13.07 -11.06
CA LEU A 77 6.18 12.72 -10.27
C LEU A 77 7.23 13.84 -10.38
N SER A 78 7.46 14.57 -9.29
CA SER A 78 8.66 15.40 -9.15
C SER A 78 9.86 14.51 -8.83
N MET A 79 10.69 14.22 -9.83
CA MET A 79 11.92 13.42 -9.67
C MET A 79 13.12 14.21 -9.12
N ASN A 80 12.89 15.41 -8.57
CA ASN A 80 13.93 16.26 -8.04
C ASN A 80 14.45 15.73 -6.69
N ALA A 81 15.77 15.62 -6.55
CA ALA A 81 16.43 15.21 -5.31
C ALA A 81 16.23 16.21 -4.16
N ALA A 82 16.13 17.51 -4.47
CA ALA A 82 15.86 18.54 -3.47
C ALA A 82 14.45 18.37 -2.87
N ASP A 83 13.46 18.10 -3.73
CA ASP A 83 12.08 17.83 -3.31
C ASP A 83 11.99 16.54 -2.50
N LEU A 84 12.77 15.52 -2.87
CA LEU A 84 12.84 14.26 -2.14
C LEU A 84 13.42 14.44 -0.72
N ALA A 85 14.48 15.25 -0.58
CA ALA A 85 15.11 15.52 0.71
C ALA A 85 14.21 16.34 1.65
N SER A 86 13.35 17.20 1.09
CA SER A 86 12.44 18.06 1.86
C SER A 86 11.14 17.36 2.29
N ILE A 87 10.89 16.11 1.86
CA ILE A 87 9.68 15.34 2.22
C ILE A 87 9.47 15.26 3.74
N GLN A 88 8.32 15.73 4.19
CA GLN A 88 7.87 15.56 5.57
C GLN A 88 7.19 14.19 5.76
N VAL A 89 7.19 13.65 6.98
CA VAL A 89 6.65 12.30 7.27
C VAL A 89 5.18 12.18 6.87
N SER A 90 4.29 12.98 7.48
CA SER A 90 2.84 12.85 7.25
C SER A 90 2.41 13.21 5.82
N PRO A 91 2.81 14.36 5.24
CA PRO A 91 2.48 14.70 3.85
C PRO A 91 3.08 13.73 2.84
N GLY A 92 4.30 13.23 3.10
CA GLY A 92 4.96 12.24 2.25
C GLY A 92 4.23 10.90 2.21
N LEU A 93 3.86 10.37 3.38
CA LEU A 93 3.06 9.14 3.47
C LEU A 93 1.68 9.30 2.83
N ALA A 94 1.00 10.42 3.08
CA ALA A 94 -0.27 10.72 2.46
C ALA A 94 -0.16 10.75 0.93
N LYS A 95 0.85 11.44 0.38
CA LYS A 95 1.09 11.50 -1.07
C LYS A 95 1.36 10.12 -1.67
N ILE A 96 2.30 9.35 -1.09
CA ILE A 96 2.63 8.00 -1.56
C ILE A 96 1.36 7.13 -1.57
N SER A 97 0.56 7.22 -0.51
CA SER A 97 -0.65 6.43 -0.42
C SER A 97 -1.73 6.85 -1.42
N THR A 98 -1.92 8.16 -1.65
CA THR A 98 -2.87 8.66 -2.66
C THR A 98 -2.43 8.26 -4.06
N ASP A 99 -1.15 8.45 -4.40
CA ASP A 99 -0.62 8.08 -5.72
C ASP A 99 -0.76 6.57 -5.97
N LEU A 100 -0.43 5.74 -4.97
CA LEU A 100 -0.58 4.28 -5.08
C LEU A 100 -2.04 3.85 -5.26
N LEU A 101 -2.99 4.57 -4.65
CA LEU A 101 -4.43 4.33 -4.84
C LEU A 101 -4.87 4.66 -6.27
N ILE A 102 -4.34 5.75 -6.84
CA ILE A 102 -4.56 6.09 -8.26
C ILE A 102 -4.02 4.97 -9.16
N TYR A 103 -2.82 4.45 -8.90
CA TYR A 103 -2.31 3.32 -9.66
C TYR A 103 -3.15 2.06 -9.49
N GLN A 104 -3.60 1.74 -8.28
CA GLN A 104 -4.50 0.60 -8.04
C GLN A 104 -5.74 0.70 -8.93
N HIS A 105 -6.36 1.88 -9.03
CA HIS A 105 -7.51 2.10 -9.90
C HIS A 105 -7.20 1.83 -11.39
N HIS A 106 -6.05 2.29 -11.88
CA HIS A 106 -5.60 2.01 -13.25
C HIS A 106 -5.35 0.52 -13.48
N PHE A 107 -4.78 -0.17 -12.49
CA PHE A 107 -4.59 -1.62 -12.52
C PHE A 107 -5.92 -2.38 -12.43
N ASP A 108 -6.90 -1.89 -11.67
CA ASP A 108 -8.26 -2.47 -11.64
C ASP A 108 -8.96 -2.33 -13.00
N TRP A 109 -8.81 -1.19 -13.66
CA TRP A 109 -9.30 -0.99 -15.02
C TRP A 109 -8.62 -1.94 -16.02
N LEU A 110 -7.29 -2.07 -15.97
CA LEU A 110 -6.56 -3.04 -16.82
C LEU A 110 -7.01 -4.49 -16.56
N LYS A 111 -7.32 -4.82 -15.30
CA LYS A 111 -7.77 -6.15 -14.89
C LYS A 111 -9.09 -6.55 -15.56
N GLN A 112 -9.97 -5.60 -15.85
CA GLN A 112 -11.21 -5.88 -16.61
C GLN A 112 -10.92 -6.44 -18.01
N MET A 113 -9.74 -6.13 -18.55
CA MET A 113 -9.30 -6.56 -19.88
C MET A 113 -8.11 -7.53 -19.81
N ILE A 114 -7.91 -8.21 -18.67
CA ILE A 114 -6.78 -9.11 -18.43
C ILE A 114 -6.66 -10.22 -19.49
N HIS A 115 -7.80 -10.69 -20.01
CA HIS A 115 -7.84 -11.70 -21.06
C HIS A 115 -7.24 -11.22 -22.39
N ALA A 116 -7.19 -9.90 -22.64
CA ALA A 116 -6.56 -9.32 -23.81
C ALA A 116 -5.01 -9.42 -23.78
N ILE A 117 -4.44 -9.62 -22.58
CA ILE A 117 -3.00 -9.69 -22.29
C ILE A 117 -2.56 -11.08 -21.81
N ARG A 118 -3.24 -12.13 -22.32
CA ARG A 118 -3.23 -13.51 -21.82
C ARG A 118 -1.87 -14.18 -21.50
N PRO A 119 -0.72 -13.90 -22.14
CA PRO A 119 0.53 -14.48 -21.66
C PRO A 119 1.02 -13.89 -20.33
N LEU A 120 0.53 -12.70 -19.94
CA LEU A 120 1.06 -11.92 -18.81
C LEU A 120 0.13 -11.92 -17.60
N GLU A 121 -1.00 -12.62 -17.67
CA GLU A 121 -2.05 -12.62 -16.65
C GLU A 121 -1.53 -12.98 -15.26
N ARG A 122 -0.64 -13.99 -15.17
CA ARG A 122 -0.07 -14.43 -13.89
C ARG A 122 0.81 -13.34 -13.25
N GLU A 123 1.71 -12.74 -14.03
CA GLU A 123 2.62 -11.70 -13.55
C GLU A 123 1.83 -10.44 -13.17
N PHE A 124 0.85 -10.07 -13.99
CA PHE A 124 -0.07 -8.97 -13.71
C PHE A 124 -0.82 -9.18 -12.40
N ASN A 125 -1.43 -10.35 -12.20
CA ASN A 125 -2.18 -10.65 -10.98
C ASN A 125 -1.27 -10.64 -9.73
N SER A 126 0.00 -11.04 -9.87
CA SER A 126 0.99 -10.96 -8.79
C SER A 126 1.29 -9.50 -8.41
N VAL A 127 1.52 -8.64 -9.40
CA VAL A 127 1.74 -7.19 -9.20
C VAL A 127 0.49 -6.55 -8.60
N HIS A 128 -0.69 -6.83 -9.16
CA HIS A 128 -2.00 -6.35 -8.66
C HIS A 128 -2.23 -6.71 -7.20
N SER A 129 -2.03 -7.98 -6.81
CA SER A 129 -2.16 -8.41 -5.41
C SER A 129 -1.15 -7.71 -4.49
N SER A 130 0.07 -7.50 -4.98
CA SER A 130 1.14 -6.85 -4.21
C SER A 130 0.88 -5.35 -3.99
N ILE A 131 0.24 -4.66 -4.94
CA ILE A 131 -0.28 -3.29 -4.77
C ILE A 131 -1.28 -3.24 -3.61
N ASN A 132 -2.30 -4.11 -3.64
CA ASN A 132 -3.34 -4.17 -2.60
C ASN A 132 -2.73 -4.40 -1.21
N LYS A 133 -1.79 -5.35 -1.09
CA LYS A 133 -1.07 -5.61 0.17
C LYS A 133 -0.26 -4.39 0.63
N LEU A 134 0.35 -3.65 -0.30
CA LEU A 134 1.17 -2.49 0.02
C LEU A 134 0.31 -1.34 0.53
N LEU A 135 -0.84 -1.09 -0.12
CA LEU A 135 -1.85 -0.13 0.32
C LEU A 135 -2.32 -0.44 1.74
N TRP A 136 -2.70 -1.69 2.02
CA TRP A 136 -3.16 -2.08 3.35
C TRP A 136 -2.11 -1.83 4.44
N ARG A 137 -0.84 -2.13 4.16
CA ARG A 137 0.26 -1.83 5.11
C ARG A 137 0.49 -0.34 5.30
N LEU A 138 0.44 0.44 4.22
CA LEU A 138 0.56 1.90 4.29
C LEU A 138 -0.59 2.51 5.10
N GLU A 139 -1.82 2.05 4.90
CA GLU A 139 -2.99 2.45 5.68
C GLU A 139 -2.81 2.18 7.16
N TYR A 140 -2.41 0.95 7.49
CA TYR A 140 -2.14 0.56 8.87
C TYR A 140 -1.08 1.46 9.53
N LEU A 141 0.03 1.74 8.83
CA LEU A 141 1.07 2.64 9.34
C LEU A 141 0.54 4.08 9.50
N MET A 142 -0.22 4.58 8.52
CA MET A 142 -0.81 5.92 8.57
C MET A 142 -1.79 6.06 9.73
N THR A 143 -2.64 5.06 9.98
CA THR A 143 -3.54 5.05 11.15
C THR A 143 -2.76 5.11 12.47
N LYS A 144 -1.68 4.34 12.61
CA LYS A 144 -0.81 4.40 13.79
C LYS A 144 -0.18 5.77 14.00
N LEU A 145 0.21 6.43 12.92
CA LEU A 145 0.85 7.74 12.94
C LEU A 145 -0.14 8.91 12.92
N ASN A 146 -1.45 8.62 13.00
CA ASN A 146 -2.53 9.61 12.89
C ASN A 146 -2.42 10.50 11.63
N VAL A 147 -2.01 9.90 10.51
CA VAL A 147 -1.89 10.56 9.21
C VAL A 147 -3.18 10.35 8.43
N MET A 148 -3.82 11.45 8.04
CA MET A 148 -5.00 11.40 7.17
C MET A 148 -4.58 11.39 5.70
N ARG A 149 -5.22 10.52 4.91
CA ARG A 149 -5.14 10.57 3.44
C ARG A 149 -6.14 11.61 2.91
N ALA A 150 -5.81 12.25 1.79
CA ALA A 150 -6.80 13.00 1.03
C ALA A 150 -7.94 12.06 0.59
N SER A 151 -9.19 12.48 0.80
CA SER A 151 -10.37 11.64 0.58
C SER A 151 -10.77 11.52 -0.89
N GLU A 152 -10.23 12.36 -1.77
CA GLU A 152 -10.73 12.50 -3.13
C GLU A 152 -9.81 11.80 -4.12
N LEU A 153 -10.32 10.70 -4.69
CA LEU A 153 -9.73 10.10 -5.87
C LEU A 153 -10.11 10.96 -7.09
N PRO A 154 -9.16 11.29 -7.97
CA PRO A 154 -9.50 11.98 -9.21
C PRO A 154 -10.48 11.12 -10.03
N PRO A 155 -11.47 11.74 -10.70
CA PRO A 155 -12.41 11.01 -11.54
C PRO A 155 -11.66 10.24 -12.63
N SER A 156 -12.07 8.99 -12.85
CA SER A 156 -11.47 8.11 -13.84
C SER A 156 -11.82 8.57 -15.26
N SER A 157 -10.86 9.08 -16.02
CA SER A 157 -11.08 9.38 -17.45
C SER A 157 -10.76 8.20 -18.36
N LEU A 158 -10.59 7.00 -17.80
CA LEU A 158 -10.34 5.78 -18.58
C LEU A 158 -11.64 5.39 -19.31
N PRO A 159 -11.54 4.98 -20.59
CA PRO A 159 -12.73 4.68 -21.38
C PRO A 159 -13.47 3.47 -20.80
N ALA A 160 -14.81 3.57 -20.72
CA ALA A 160 -15.67 2.52 -20.18
C ALA A 160 -15.73 1.27 -21.06
N SER A 161 -15.39 1.38 -22.35
CA SER A 161 -15.35 0.28 -23.30
C SER A 161 -14.08 0.38 -24.15
N PRO A 162 -12.92 -0.01 -23.60
CA PRO A 162 -11.66 0.10 -24.32
C PRO A 162 -11.55 -0.95 -25.42
N THR A 163 -11.04 -0.52 -26.57
CA THR A 163 -10.57 -1.49 -27.58
C THR A 163 -9.27 -2.15 -27.09
N ARG A 164 -8.94 -3.32 -27.63
CA ARG A 164 -7.68 -4.01 -27.31
C ARG A 164 -6.44 -3.12 -27.49
N TRP A 165 -6.47 -2.23 -28.49
CA TRP A 165 -5.39 -1.27 -28.73
C TRP A 165 -5.24 -0.24 -27.61
N HIS A 166 -6.35 0.34 -27.13
CA HIS A 166 -6.33 1.26 -25.98
C HIS A 166 -5.76 0.58 -24.74
N VAL A 167 -6.13 -0.68 -24.47
CA VAL A 167 -5.57 -1.46 -23.36
C VAL A 167 -4.05 -1.60 -23.47
N VAL A 168 -3.53 -1.85 -24.68
CA VAL A 168 -2.09 -1.96 -24.92
C VAL A 168 -1.39 -0.62 -24.68
N GLN A 169 -1.91 0.47 -25.26
CA GLN A 169 -1.34 1.81 -25.11
C GLN A 169 -1.34 2.26 -23.64
N SER A 170 -2.49 2.14 -22.96
CA SER A 170 -2.60 2.47 -21.55
C SER A 170 -1.71 1.56 -20.69
N GLY A 171 -1.61 0.27 -21.02
CA GLY A 171 -0.71 -0.67 -20.35
C GLY A 171 0.76 -0.21 -20.39
N HIS A 172 1.24 0.25 -21.55
CA HIS A 172 2.59 0.82 -21.67
C HIS A 172 2.80 2.03 -20.77
N ALA A 173 1.87 2.99 -20.81
CA ALA A 173 1.95 4.21 -20.00
C ALA A 173 1.90 3.89 -18.49
N ILE A 174 0.95 3.06 -18.07
CA ILE A 174 0.73 2.68 -16.66
C ILE A 174 1.96 1.94 -16.13
N PHE A 175 2.43 0.89 -16.81
CA PHE A 175 3.57 0.11 -16.32
C PHE A 175 4.86 0.92 -16.33
N HIS A 176 5.09 1.73 -17.36
CA HIS A 176 6.24 2.63 -17.43
C HIS A 176 6.24 3.61 -16.25
N HIS A 177 5.14 4.32 -16.04
CA HIS A 177 5.09 5.34 -15.01
C HIS A 177 5.08 4.74 -13.60
N PHE A 178 4.42 3.59 -13.43
CA PHE A 178 4.34 2.93 -12.14
C PHE A 178 5.70 2.45 -11.64
N HIS A 179 6.58 1.91 -12.50
CA HIS A 179 7.93 1.53 -12.04
C HIS A 179 8.77 2.76 -11.63
N LEU A 180 8.60 3.90 -12.31
CA LEU A 180 9.26 5.16 -11.92
C LEU A 180 8.75 5.66 -10.57
N PHE A 181 7.44 5.58 -10.35
CA PHE A 181 6.83 5.90 -9.06
C PHE A 181 7.35 5.00 -7.95
N LEU A 182 7.41 3.67 -8.14
CA LEU A 182 7.89 2.75 -7.12
C LEU A 182 9.36 2.98 -6.76
N ASP A 183 10.19 3.31 -7.75
CA ASP A 183 11.59 3.68 -7.55
C ASP A 183 11.71 4.98 -6.73
N TRP A 184 10.92 6.00 -7.08
CA TRP A 184 10.83 7.23 -6.29
C TRP A 184 10.31 6.98 -4.87
N ALA A 185 9.22 6.22 -4.73
CA ALA A 185 8.56 5.92 -3.46
C ALA A 185 9.50 5.15 -2.52
N ALA A 186 10.26 4.18 -3.03
CA ALA A 186 11.25 3.45 -2.24
C ALA A 186 12.31 4.39 -1.63
N ARG A 187 12.75 5.42 -2.37
CA ARG A 187 13.68 6.43 -1.85
C ARG A 187 13.00 7.38 -0.87
N ALA A 188 11.78 7.82 -1.16
CA ALA A 188 11.00 8.69 -0.30
C ALA A 188 10.72 8.05 1.06
N LEU A 189 10.34 6.76 1.08
CA LEU A 189 10.10 5.99 2.29
C LEU A 189 11.36 5.87 3.16
N VAL A 190 12.55 5.73 2.55
CA VAL A 190 13.83 5.74 3.29
C VAL A 190 14.11 7.11 3.90
N VAL A 191 13.78 8.21 3.21
CA VAL A 191 13.89 9.56 3.78
C VAL A 191 12.91 9.74 4.95
N ILE A 192 11.67 9.30 4.78
CA ILE A 192 10.64 9.32 5.83
C ILE A 192 11.10 8.51 7.04
N ARG A 193 11.70 7.34 6.83
CA ARG A 193 12.25 6.48 7.90
C ARG A 193 13.28 7.20 8.75
N LYS A 194 14.14 8.02 8.13
CA LYS A 194 15.17 8.78 8.86
C LYS A 194 14.59 9.92 9.69
N LYS A 195 13.36 10.36 9.38
CA LYS A 195 12.67 11.48 10.03
C LYS A 195 11.63 11.03 11.07
N LEU A 196 11.22 9.77 11.05
CA LEU A 196 10.51 9.08 12.14
C LEU A 196 11.47 8.80 13.29
#